data_AF-A0A7K1BCG9-F1
#
_entry.id   AF-A0A7K1BCG9-F1
#
_cell.length_a   1.000
_cell.length_b   1.000
_cell.length_c   1.000
_cell.angle_alpha   90.00
_cell.angle_beta   90.00
_cell.angle_gamma   90.00
#
_symmetry.space_group_name_H-M   'P 1'
#
loop_
_entity.id
_entity.type
_entity.pdbx_description
1 polymer ?
#
loop_
_entity_poly.entity_id
_entity_poly.type
_entity_poly.pdbx_seq_one_letter_code
_entity_poly.pdbx_strand_id
1 'polypeptide(L)' 'MARVRRIITAAEMDKMSPQERADVVEAGRAASWDDVSDAFRAEVLAAASELGAQRRADRG' A
#
# COMPACT_ATOMS: atom_id res chain seq x y z
N MET A 1 2.90 5.03 -19.82
CA MET A 1 2.95 6.27 -19.01
C MET A 1 2.62 5.92 -17.58
N ALA A 2 3.56 6.06 -16.64
CA ALA A 2 3.28 5.78 -15.23
C ALA A 2 2.29 6.83 -14.72
N ARG A 3 1.05 6.41 -14.42
CA ARG A 3 0.03 7.28 -13.85
C ARG A 3 0.54 7.69 -12.47
N VAL A 4 0.88 8.96 -12.30
CA VAL A 4 1.28 9.52 -11.00
C VAL A 4 0.11 9.27 -10.03
N ARG A 5 0.26 8.27 -9.15
CA ARG A 5 -0.73 7.96 -8.11
C ARG A 5 -0.67 9.08 -7.08
N ARG A 6 -1.59 10.04 -7.18
CA ARG A 6 -1.76 11.12 -6.21
C ARG A 6 -2.25 10.51 -4.90
N ILE A 7 -1.55 10.78 -3.80
CA ILE A 7 -2.02 10.45 -2.45
C ILE A 7 -3.24 11.32 -2.17
N ILE A 8 -4.38 10.69 -1.88
CA ILE A 8 -5.61 11.38 -1.46
C ILE A 8 -5.67 11.30 0.06
N THR A 9 -5.66 12.45 0.70
CA THR A 9 -5.72 12.57 2.16
C THR A 9 -7.14 12.33 2.68
N ALA A 10 -7.27 12.00 3.97
CA ALA A 10 -8.57 11.87 4.61
C ALA A 10 -9.43 13.15 4.47
N ALA A 11 -8.82 14.33 4.59
CA ALA A 11 -9.53 15.61 4.41
C ALA A 11 -9.99 15.87 2.98
N GLU A 12 -9.31 15.30 1.97
CA GLU A 12 -9.78 15.33 0.58
C GLU A 12 -10.91 14.32 0.37
N MET A 13 -10.82 13.12 0.96
CA MET A 13 -11.89 12.13 0.94
C MET A 13 -13.19 12.71 1.52
N ASP A 14 -13.12 13.52 2.58
CA ASP A 14 -14.31 14.11 3.20
C ASP A 14 -15.10 15.06 2.31
N LYS A 15 -14.45 15.62 1.28
CA LYS A 15 -15.09 16.49 0.29
C LYS A 15 -15.70 15.72 -0.87
N MET A 16 -15.47 14.41 -0.95
CA MET A 16 -15.96 13.54 -2.02
C MET A 16 -17.31 12.93 -1.64
N SER A 17 -18.16 12.75 -2.66
CA SER A 17 -19.36 11.94 -2.55
C SER A 17 -19.01 10.48 -2.22
N PRO A 18 -19.96 9.70 -1.67
CA PRO A 18 -19.71 8.29 -1.38
C PRO A 18 -19.21 7.47 -2.59
N GLN A 19 -19.72 7.77 -3.80
CA GLN A 19 -19.30 7.06 -5.02
C GLN A 19 -17.86 7.42 -5.42
N GLU A 20 -17.51 8.71 -5.40
CA GLU A 20 -16.15 9.15 -5.72
C GLU A 20 -15.11 8.54 -4.75
N ARG A 21 -15.46 8.40 -3.46
CA ARG A 21 -14.61 7.70 -2.49
C ARG A 21 -14.40 6.23 -2.87
N ALA A 22 -15.47 5.54 -3.27
CA ALA A 22 -15.40 4.15 -3.69
C ALA A 22 -14.51 3.98 -4.93
N ASP A 23 -14.66 4.86 -5.91
CA ASP A 23 -13.87 4.84 -7.15
C ASP A 23 -12.38 5.10 -6.87
N VAL A 24 -12.05 6.02 -5.95
CA VAL A 24 -10.68 6.29 -5.51
C VAL A 24 -10.06 5.08 -4.82
N VAL A 25 -10.80 4.43 -3.92
CA VAL A 25 -10.34 3.22 -3.21
C VAL A 25 -10.06 2.10 -4.21
N GLU A 26 -10.99 1.86 -5.14
CA GLU A 26 -10.83 0.81 -6.15
C GLU A 26 -9.64 1.10 -7.08
N ALA A 27 -9.47 2.35 -7.51
CA ALA A 27 -8.33 2.76 -8.34
C ALA A 27 -6.98 2.70 -7.60
N GLY A 28 -6.98 2.79 -6.27
CA GLY A 28 -5.80 2.66 -5.42
C GLY A 28 -5.36 1.22 -5.16
N ARG A 29 -6.21 0.24 -5.48
CA ARG A 29 -5.96 -1.17 -5.22
C ARG A 29 -4.93 -1.73 -6.20
N ALA A 30 -3.91 -2.42 -5.66
CA ALA A 30 -3.06 -3.29 -6.46
C ALA A 30 -3.79 -4.62 -6.68
N ALA A 31 -3.97 -5.01 -7.95
CA ALA A 31 -4.63 -6.28 -8.30
C ALA A 31 -3.64 -7.45 -8.26
N SER A 32 -2.36 -7.16 -8.48
CA SER A 32 -1.26 -8.08 -8.44
C SER A 32 -0.07 -7.48 -7.69
N TRP A 33 0.86 -8.35 -7.28
CA TRP A 33 2.13 -7.91 -6.75
C TRP A 33 2.92 -7.08 -7.76
N ASP A 34 2.67 -7.26 -9.05
CA ASP A 34 3.34 -6.52 -10.12
C ASP A 34 2.87 -5.07 -10.29
N ASP A 35 1.75 -4.69 -9.65
CA ASP A 35 1.19 -3.34 -9.71
C ASP A 35 1.78 -2.39 -8.65
N VAL A 36 2.67 -2.90 -7.81
CA VAL A 36 3.31 -2.17 -6.72
C VAL A 36 4.71 -1.75 -7.14
N SER A 37 5.17 -0.57 -6.73
CA SER A 37 6.51 -0.10 -7.12
C SER A 37 7.61 -0.96 -6.52
N ASP A 38 8.73 -1.11 -7.24
CA ASP A 38 9.86 -1.93 -6.79
C ASP A 38 10.41 -1.47 -5.44
N ALA A 39 10.48 -0.15 -5.23
CA ALA A 39 10.90 0.45 -3.96
C ALA A 39 10.01 -0.03 -2.79
N PHE A 40 8.69 0.02 -2.96
CA PHE A 40 7.77 -0.43 -1.93
C PHE A 40 7.86 -1.95 -1.70
N ARG A 41 8.00 -2.75 -2.76
CA ARG A 41 8.18 -4.20 -2.63
C ARG A 41 9.43 -4.52 -1.83
N ALA A 42 10.54 -3.82 -2.08
CA ALA A 42 11.79 -4.00 -1.35
C ALA A 42 11.63 -3.69 0.14
N GLU A 43 10.95 -2.59 0.48
CA GLU A 43 10.65 -2.21 1.87
C GLU A 43 9.80 -3.28 2.58
N VAL A 44 8.74 -3.76 1.93
CA VAL A 44 7.87 -4.81 2.50
C VAL A 44 8.65 -6.10 2.75
N LEU A 45 9.49 -6.54 1.81
CA LEU A 45 10.29 -7.76 1.95
C LEU A 45 11.34 -7.63 3.06
N ALA A 46 11.96 -6.45 3.21
CA ALA A 46 12.89 -6.18 4.30
C ALA A 46 12.18 -6.26 5.66
N ALA A 47 11.03 -5.59 5.81
CA ALA A 47 10.25 -5.60 7.04
C ALA A 47 9.74 -7.01 7.40
N ALA A 48 9.31 -7.79 6.40
CA ALA A 48 8.88 -9.18 6.60
C ALA A 48 10.05 -10.06 7.09
N SER A 49 11.25 -9.84 6.56
CA SER A 49 12.46 -10.57 6.97
C SER A 49 12.86 -10.27 8.41
N GLU A 50 12.83 -8.99 8.80
CA GLU A 50 13.09 -8.52 10.16
C GLU A 50 12.08 -9.13 11.15
N LEU A 51 10.78 -9.05 10.84
CA LEU A 51 9.73 -9.64 11.69
C LEU A 51 9.91 -11.15 11.85
N GLY A 52 10.30 -11.84 10.78
CA GLY A 52 10.61 -13.26 10.81
C GLY A 52 11.81 -13.59 11.72
N ALA A 53 12.84 -12.75 11.72
CA ALA A 53 14.01 -12.90 12.59
C ALA A 53 13.62 -12.69 14.07
N GLN A 54 12.89 -11.62 14.37
CA GLN A 54 12.41 -11.34 15.73
C GLN A 54 11.61 -12.52 16.30
N ARG A 55 10.63 -13.03 15.54
CA ARG A 55 9.80 -14.16 15.97
C ARG A 55 10.56 -15.46 16.20
N ARG A 56 11.73 -15.64 15.56
CA ARG A 56 12.59 -16.81 15.81
C ARG A 56 13.44 -16.61 17.06
N ALA A 57 13.95 -15.39 17.27
CA ALA A 57 14.67 -15.05 18.49
C ALA A 57 13.78 -15.21 19.74
N ASP A 58 12.52 -14.79 19.67
CA ASP A 58 11.56 -14.90 20.78
C ASP A 58 11.14 -16.36 21.11
N ARG A 59 11.49 -17.33 20.26
CA ARG A 59 11.18 -18.76 20.48
C ARG A 59 12.36 -19.57 21.04
N GLY A 60 13.57 -19.02 21.02
CA GLY A 60 14.79 -19.69 21.50
C GLY A 60 15.12 -19.27 22.92
#